data_AF-A0A2H4TN22-F1
#
_entry.id   AF-A0A2H4TN22-F1
#
_cell.length_a   1.000
_cell.length_b   1.000
_cell.length_c   1.000
_cell.angle_alpha   90.00
_cell.angle_beta   90.00
_cell.angle_gamma   90.00
#
_symmetry.space_group_name_H-M   'P 1'
#
loop_
_entity.id
_entity.type
_entity.pdbx_description
1 polymer ?
#
loop_
_entity_poly.entity_id
_entity_poly.type
_entity_poly.pdbx_seq_one_letter_code
_entity_poly.pdbx_strand_id
1 'polypeptide(L)'
;MNEAVSPGALSTLFTDARTHNGWRETPVSDETLREIYALMKWGPTSANCSPARIVFIRTAEGKERLRPALSSGNLQKTLTAPVTAIVAWDSEFYERLPQLFPHGDARSWFTSSPQLAEETAFRNSSMQAAYLIVACRALGLDTGPMSGFDRQHVDDAFFAGSTLKSNLLINIGYGDSSKLFARLPRLSFEEAAGCCKEQTMNIVDQQTFRDAMSCMGAAVNIITTDGPAGRAGFTASAVCSVTDTPPTLLVCLNRGASVWPVFNENRTLCVNTLSAGQEPLSNLFGGKTPMEHRFAAARWQTGVTGCPQLEEALVSFDCRISQVVSVGTHDILFCAIEAIHRHATPYGLVWFDRSYHALMRPAC
;
A
#
# COMPACT_ATOMS: atom_id res chain seq x y z
N MET A 1 -26.38 -6.04 0.01
CA MET A 1 -27.06 -6.43 -1.23
C MET A 1 -25.99 -7.08 -2.10
N ASN A 2 -26.02 -8.41 -2.25
CA ASN A 2 -24.96 -9.17 -2.94
C ASN A 2 -25.47 -9.90 -4.18
N GLU A 3 -26.62 -9.47 -4.73
CA GLU A 3 -27.19 -10.08 -5.94
C GLU A 3 -26.79 -9.27 -7.17
N ALA A 4 -26.36 -9.96 -8.22
CA ALA A 4 -26.05 -9.34 -9.50
C ALA A 4 -27.34 -8.87 -10.20
N VAL A 5 -27.25 -7.83 -11.01
CA VAL A 5 -28.36 -7.39 -11.85
C VAL A 5 -28.71 -8.46 -12.90
N SER A 6 -29.96 -8.43 -13.39
CA SER A 6 -30.44 -9.43 -14.35
C SER A 6 -29.63 -9.43 -15.66
N PRO A 7 -29.57 -10.57 -16.38
CA PRO A 7 -28.93 -10.63 -17.70
C PRO A 7 -29.49 -9.60 -18.69
N GLY A 8 -30.79 -9.32 -18.65
CA GLY A 8 -31.42 -8.29 -19.48
C GLY A 8 -30.89 -6.90 -19.16
N ALA A 9 -30.68 -6.57 -17.88
CA ALA A 9 -30.07 -5.31 -17.49
C ALA A 9 -28.60 -5.21 -17.95
N LEU A 10 -27.83 -6.31 -17.84
CA LEU A 10 -26.45 -6.35 -18.38
C LEU A 10 -26.42 -6.08 -19.89
N SER A 11 -27.37 -6.66 -20.64
CA SER A 11 -27.57 -6.40 -22.07
C SER A 11 -27.86 -4.93 -22.37
N THR A 12 -28.87 -4.36 -21.70
CA THR A 12 -29.26 -2.96 -21.88
C THR A 12 -28.14 -1.97 -21.56
N LEU A 13 -27.33 -2.25 -20.54
CA LEU A 13 -26.29 -1.32 -20.09
C LEU A 13 -24.96 -1.50 -20.83
N PHE A 14 -24.59 -2.73 -21.21
CA PHE A 14 -23.25 -3.08 -21.67
C PHE A 14 -23.20 -3.89 -22.99
N THR A 15 -23.74 -5.11 -23.00
CA THR A 15 -23.42 -6.08 -24.06
C THR A 15 -24.22 -5.88 -25.33
N ASP A 16 -25.40 -5.28 -25.28
CA ASP A 16 -26.17 -4.91 -26.48
C ASP A 16 -26.04 -3.41 -26.78
N ALA A 17 -25.86 -2.59 -25.76
CA ALA A 17 -25.74 -1.13 -25.89
C ALA A 17 -24.65 -0.66 -26.86
N ARG A 18 -24.98 0.27 -27.76
CA ARG A 18 -24.09 0.78 -28.83
C ARG A 18 -23.97 2.30 -28.83
N THR A 19 -22.96 2.80 -29.53
CA THR A 19 -22.82 4.23 -29.86
C THR A 19 -23.72 4.53 -31.05
N HIS A 20 -24.73 5.37 -30.85
CA HIS A 20 -25.65 5.78 -31.91
C HIS A 20 -25.15 7.01 -32.67
N ASN A 21 -25.38 7.02 -33.98
CA ASN A 21 -25.07 8.15 -34.88
C ASN A 21 -26.33 8.68 -35.61
N GLY A 22 -27.51 8.17 -35.27
CA GLY A 22 -28.79 8.58 -35.85
C GLY A 22 -29.91 8.41 -34.82
N TRP A 23 -30.91 9.27 -34.92
CA TRP A 23 -31.92 9.48 -33.88
C TRP A 23 -33.32 9.49 -34.46
N ARG A 24 -34.27 9.04 -33.67
CA ARG A 24 -35.70 9.26 -33.90
C ARG A 24 -36.06 10.69 -33.46
N GLU A 25 -37.12 11.24 -34.01
CA GLU A 25 -37.62 12.59 -33.67
C GLU A 25 -38.29 12.68 -32.29
N THR A 26 -38.33 11.57 -31.54
CA THR A 26 -38.93 11.53 -30.20
C THR A 26 -38.13 12.42 -29.23
N PRO A 27 -38.77 13.44 -28.62
CA PRO A 27 -38.07 14.37 -27.73
C PRO A 27 -37.69 13.72 -26.39
N VAL A 28 -36.71 14.32 -25.71
CA VAL A 28 -36.33 13.96 -24.33
C VAL A 28 -36.80 15.08 -23.39
N SER A 29 -37.64 14.70 -22.43
CA SER A 29 -38.31 15.65 -21.52
C SER A 29 -37.37 16.19 -20.44
N ASP A 30 -37.74 17.31 -19.81
CA ASP A 30 -37.05 17.83 -18.62
C ASP A 30 -37.06 16.86 -17.44
N GLU A 31 -38.19 16.16 -17.24
CA GLU A 31 -38.35 15.12 -16.22
C GLU A 31 -37.27 14.05 -16.41
N THR A 32 -37.14 13.54 -17.65
CA THR A 32 -36.15 12.53 -18.00
C THR A 32 -34.73 13.02 -17.78
N LEU A 33 -34.40 14.28 -18.13
CA LEU A 33 -33.07 14.85 -17.86
C LEU A 33 -32.75 14.96 -16.37
N ARG A 34 -33.76 15.28 -15.54
CA ARG A 34 -33.61 15.31 -14.08
C ARG A 34 -33.41 13.92 -13.50
N GLU A 35 -34.15 12.93 -13.99
CA GLU A 35 -33.97 11.52 -13.62
C GLU A 35 -32.59 10.99 -14.00
N ILE A 36 -32.12 11.31 -15.22
CA ILE A 36 -30.75 10.99 -15.66
C ILE A 36 -29.73 11.54 -14.66
N TYR A 37 -29.83 12.82 -14.28
CA TYR A 37 -28.91 13.41 -13.30
C TYR A 37 -29.04 12.75 -11.91
N ALA A 38 -30.26 12.45 -11.47
CA ALA A 38 -30.52 11.81 -10.18
C ALA A 38 -29.84 10.44 -10.06
N LEU A 39 -29.67 9.72 -11.18
CA LEU A 39 -28.89 8.48 -11.26
C LEU A 39 -27.39 8.75 -11.43
N MET A 40 -27.01 9.62 -12.37
CA MET A 40 -25.62 9.94 -12.69
C MET A 40 -24.81 10.41 -11.47
N LYS A 41 -25.41 11.22 -10.59
CA LYS A 41 -24.71 11.87 -9.47
C LYS A 41 -24.11 10.88 -8.45
N TRP A 42 -24.56 9.62 -8.46
CA TRP A 42 -24.04 8.58 -7.57
C TRP A 42 -22.75 7.91 -8.09
N GLY A 43 -22.26 8.34 -9.26
CA GLY A 43 -20.96 7.93 -9.75
C GLY A 43 -19.84 8.34 -8.78
N PRO A 44 -18.96 7.41 -8.38
CA PRO A 44 -17.92 7.71 -7.40
C PRO A 44 -16.90 8.69 -7.99
N THR A 45 -16.37 9.56 -7.14
CA THR A 45 -15.24 10.42 -7.47
C THR A 45 -14.24 10.46 -6.31
N SER A 46 -12.98 10.78 -6.59
CA SER A 46 -11.95 11.02 -5.57
C SER A 46 -12.48 12.00 -4.51
N ALA A 47 -12.41 11.63 -3.24
CA ALA A 47 -12.92 12.43 -2.12
C ALA A 47 -14.35 12.99 -2.34
N ASN A 48 -15.21 12.27 -3.07
CA ASN A 48 -16.57 12.72 -3.42
C ASN A 48 -16.63 14.11 -4.11
N CYS A 49 -15.54 14.53 -4.76
CA CYS A 49 -15.34 15.90 -5.21
C CYS A 49 -16.26 16.39 -6.36
N SER A 50 -16.94 15.49 -7.08
CA SER A 50 -18.00 15.80 -8.05
C SER A 50 -17.71 16.96 -9.03
N PRO A 51 -16.61 16.91 -9.82
CA PRO A 51 -16.17 18.06 -10.61
C PRO A 51 -16.98 18.30 -11.89
N ALA A 52 -17.77 17.33 -12.36
CA ALA A 52 -18.52 17.48 -13.61
C ALA A 52 -19.60 18.59 -13.53
N ARG A 53 -19.81 19.29 -14.65
CA ARG A 53 -20.93 20.18 -14.93
C ARG A 53 -21.53 19.80 -16.27
N ILE A 54 -22.84 19.62 -16.33
CA ILE A 54 -23.52 19.15 -17.54
C ILE A 54 -24.41 20.26 -18.09
N VAL A 55 -24.21 20.62 -19.36
CA VAL A 55 -25.09 21.53 -20.09
C VAL A 55 -25.84 20.75 -21.16
N PHE A 56 -27.17 20.63 -21.01
CA PHE A 56 -28.02 19.96 -22.00
C PHE A 56 -28.52 20.94 -23.07
N ILE A 57 -28.05 20.76 -24.29
CA ILE A 57 -28.45 21.55 -25.46
C ILE A 57 -29.59 20.85 -26.19
N ARG A 58 -30.75 21.50 -26.26
CA ARG A 58 -31.97 21.00 -26.93
C ARG A 58 -32.56 21.94 -27.95
N THR A 59 -32.29 23.24 -27.81
CA THR A 59 -32.85 24.27 -28.69
C THR A 59 -32.04 24.36 -29.98
N ALA A 60 -32.69 24.74 -31.07
CA ALA A 60 -32.02 25.01 -32.33
C ALA A 60 -30.92 26.08 -32.18
N GLU A 61 -31.20 27.15 -31.44
CA GLU A 61 -30.21 28.19 -31.13
C GLU A 61 -28.96 27.64 -30.42
N GLY A 62 -29.14 26.80 -29.41
CA GLY A 62 -28.00 26.20 -28.70
C GLY A 62 -27.20 25.24 -29.59
N LYS A 63 -27.87 24.53 -30.51
CA LYS A 63 -27.21 23.67 -31.51
C LYS A 63 -26.42 24.49 -32.53
N GLU A 64 -26.97 25.62 -32.98
CA GLU A 64 -26.26 26.56 -33.86
C GLU A 64 -25.05 27.18 -33.15
N ARG A 65 -25.17 27.50 -31.86
CA ARG A 65 -24.04 27.98 -31.06
C ARG A 65 -22.93 26.93 -30.92
N LEU A 66 -23.28 25.64 -30.84
CA LEU A 66 -22.33 24.53 -30.79
C LEU A 66 -21.72 24.21 -32.17
N ARG A 67 -22.44 24.47 -33.25
CA ARG A 67 -22.09 24.06 -34.63
C ARG A 67 -20.65 24.36 -35.03
N PRO A 68 -20.06 25.55 -34.77
CA PRO A 68 -18.70 25.87 -35.20
C PRO A 68 -17.63 24.98 -34.56
N ALA A 69 -17.90 24.39 -33.39
CA ALA A 69 -16.96 23.52 -32.70
C ALA A 69 -17.00 22.06 -33.20
N LEU A 70 -17.99 21.67 -33.99
CA LEU A 70 -18.18 20.27 -34.38
C LEU A 70 -17.29 19.88 -35.56
N SER A 71 -16.57 18.77 -35.42
CA SER A 71 -15.88 18.16 -36.57
C SER A 71 -16.88 17.64 -37.61
N SER A 72 -16.45 17.58 -38.87
CA SER A 72 -17.30 17.18 -40.01
C SER A 72 -18.00 15.83 -39.80
N GLY A 73 -17.30 14.82 -39.25
CA GLY A 73 -17.86 13.50 -38.95
C GLY A 73 -18.85 13.47 -37.78
N ASN A 74 -18.92 14.53 -36.97
CA ASN A 74 -19.81 14.64 -35.82
C ASN A 74 -20.94 15.66 -36.03
N LEU A 75 -20.86 16.51 -37.05
CA LEU A 75 -21.80 17.60 -37.29
C LEU A 75 -23.27 17.13 -37.37
N GLN A 76 -23.60 16.31 -38.38
CA GLN A 76 -25.00 15.95 -38.66
C GLN A 76 -25.66 15.19 -37.51
N LYS A 77 -24.95 14.20 -36.95
CA LYS A 77 -25.48 13.37 -35.86
C LYS A 77 -25.69 14.16 -34.57
N THR A 78 -24.94 15.23 -34.35
CA THR A 78 -25.09 16.11 -33.17
C THR A 78 -26.22 17.09 -33.34
N LEU A 79 -26.36 17.69 -34.53
CA LEU A 79 -27.43 18.65 -34.80
C LEU A 79 -28.81 17.98 -34.84
N THR A 80 -28.88 16.70 -35.24
CA THR A 80 -30.12 15.92 -35.27
C THR A 80 -30.46 15.21 -33.96
N ALA A 81 -29.53 15.17 -32.99
CA ALA A 81 -29.80 14.55 -31.70
C ALA A 81 -30.83 15.37 -30.90
N PRO A 82 -31.86 14.74 -30.29
CA PRO A 82 -32.81 15.44 -29.42
C PRO A 82 -32.14 16.25 -28.32
N VAL A 83 -31.05 15.73 -27.75
CA VAL A 83 -30.22 16.43 -26.77
C VAL A 83 -28.74 16.23 -27.10
N THR A 84 -27.92 17.27 -26.92
CA THR A 84 -26.46 17.12 -26.80
C THR A 84 -26.03 17.65 -25.44
N ALA A 85 -25.45 16.79 -24.62
CA ALA A 85 -24.82 17.20 -23.38
C ALA A 85 -23.38 17.65 -23.64
N ILE A 86 -23.02 18.85 -23.19
CA ILE A 86 -21.62 19.21 -22.95
C ILE A 86 -21.27 18.72 -21.54
N VAL A 87 -20.37 17.74 -21.45
CA VAL A 87 -19.76 17.36 -20.19
C VAL A 87 -18.55 18.27 -19.99
N ALA A 88 -18.61 19.15 -19.02
CA ALA A 88 -17.51 20.00 -18.57
C ALA A 88 -17.02 19.57 -17.20
N TRP A 89 -15.87 20.09 -16.79
CA TRP A 89 -15.34 19.99 -15.43
C TRP A 89 -14.96 21.37 -14.91
N ASP A 90 -15.08 21.52 -13.61
CA ASP A 90 -14.74 22.73 -12.87
C ASP A 90 -13.28 22.68 -12.42
N SER A 91 -12.45 23.62 -12.88
CA SER A 91 -11.03 23.68 -12.48
C SER A 91 -10.84 23.99 -11.00
N GLU A 92 -11.87 24.55 -10.36
CA GLU A 92 -11.88 24.91 -8.94
C GLU A 92 -12.87 24.04 -8.15
N PHE A 93 -13.13 22.81 -8.61
CA PHE A 93 -14.05 21.88 -7.95
C PHE A 93 -13.77 21.73 -6.44
N TYR A 94 -12.51 21.88 -6.02
CA TYR A 94 -12.05 21.75 -4.65
C TYR A 94 -12.69 22.76 -3.70
N GLU A 95 -13.21 23.89 -4.20
CA GLU A 95 -13.97 24.85 -3.37
C GLU A 95 -15.28 24.27 -2.84
N ARG A 96 -15.79 23.19 -3.45
CA ARG A 96 -17.00 22.48 -2.97
C ARG A 96 -16.71 21.35 -2.00
N LEU A 97 -15.44 20.99 -1.78
CA LEU A 97 -15.07 19.89 -0.89
C LEU A 97 -15.48 20.07 0.57
N PRO A 98 -15.48 21.29 1.16
CA PRO A 98 -16.01 21.47 2.52
C PRO A 98 -17.47 21.00 2.66
N GLN A 99 -18.27 21.11 1.59
CA GLN A 99 -19.64 20.61 1.55
C GLN A 99 -19.71 19.11 1.22
N LEU A 100 -18.93 18.66 0.23
CA LEU A 100 -19.06 17.32 -0.35
C LEU A 100 -18.28 16.23 0.41
N PHE A 101 -17.29 16.63 1.20
CA PHE A 101 -16.44 15.74 2.00
C PHE A 101 -16.12 16.39 3.36
N PRO A 102 -17.07 16.41 4.30
CA PRO A 102 -16.92 17.13 5.58
C PRO A 102 -16.06 16.39 6.62
N HIS A 103 -15.30 15.37 6.22
CA HIS A 103 -14.50 14.54 7.11
C HIS A 103 -13.05 15.04 7.30
N GLY A 104 -12.70 16.18 6.70
CA GLY A 104 -11.39 16.83 6.82
C GLY A 104 -11.20 17.93 5.78
N ASP A 105 -10.04 18.60 5.80
CA ASP A 105 -9.69 19.61 4.79
C ASP A 105 -9.19 18.95 3.50
N ALA A 106 -10.11 18.28 2.79
CA ALA A 106 -9.81 17.66 1.50
C ALA A 106 -9.48 18.70 0.41
N ARG A 107 -9.84 19.97 0.60
CA ARG A 107 -9.49 21.06 -0.34
C ARG A 107 -7.97 21.15 -0.48
N SER A 108 -7.24 21.09 0.64
CA SER A 108 -5.77 21.15 0.66
C SER A 108 -5.07 20.07 -0.19
N TRP A 109 -5.73 18.92 -0.41
CA TRP A 109 -5.17 17.81 -1.19
C TRP A 109 -5.03 18.11 -2.67
N PHE A 110 -5.80 19.07 -3.19
CA PHE A 110 -5.87 19.38 -4.61
C PHE A 110 -5.37 20.78 -4.96
N THR A 111 -5.06 21.62 -3.99
CA THR A 111 -4.59 23.00 -4.21
C THR A 111 -3.08 23.14 -4.26
N SER A 112 -2.32 22.05 -4.08
CA SER A 112 -0.85 22.07 -4.12
C SER A 112 -0.27 22.23 -5.53
N SER A 113 -1.05 21.91 -6.58
CA SER A 113 -0.63 22.01 -7.98
C SER A 113 -1.85 22.19 -8.91
N PRO A 114 -1.82 23.18 -9.83
CA PRO A 114 -2.85 23.31 -10.87
C PRO A 114 -2.96 22.09 -11.78
N GLN A 115 -1.85 21.41 -12.07
CA GLN A 115 -1.83 20.19 -12.89
C GLN A 115 -2.54 19.05 -12.19
N LEU A 116 -2.30 18.86 -10.89
CA LEU A 116 -2.99 17.85 -10.09
C LEU A 116 -4.50 18.11 -10.04
N ALA A 117 -4.91 19.37 -9.85
CA ALA A 117 -6.31 19.76 -9.86
C ALA A 117 -6.97 19.46 -11.22
N GLU A 118 -6.32 19.86 -12.33
CA GLU A 118 -6.80 19.60 -13.69
C GLU A 118 -6.91 18.10 -13.98
N GLU A 119 -5.88 17.32 -13.70
CA GLU A 119 -5.89 15.87 -13.93
C GLU A 119 -6.98 15.18 -13.10
N THR A 120 -7.14 15.60 -11.84
CA THR A 120 -8.20 15.08 -10.96
C THR A 120 -9.58 15.42 -11.49
N ALA A 121 -9.82 16.67 -11.86
CA ALA A 121 -11.11 17.14 -12.37
C ALA A 121 -11.46 16.45 -13.71
N PHE A 122 -10.48 16.35 -14.62
CA PHE A 122 -10.64 15.71 -15.91
C PHE A 122 -10.92 14.21 -15.80
N ARG A 123 -10.16 13.48 -14.96
CA ARG A 123 -10.37 12.05 -14.73
C ARG A 123 -11.75 11.78 -14.10
N ASN A 124 -12.08 12.50 -13.03
CA ASN A 124 -13.33 12.27 -12.31
C ASN A 124 -14.56 12.69 -13.12
N SER A 125 -14.48 13.77 -13.91
CA SER A 125 -15.57 14.14 -14.83
C SER A 125 -15.75 13.12 -15.97
N SER A 126 -14.68 12.49 -16.45
CA SER A 126 -14.75 11.39 -17.41
C SER A 126 -15.49 10.18 -16.82
N MET A 127 -15.25 9.84 -15.56
CA MET A 127 -16.00 8.79 -14.86
C MET A 127 -17.48 9.16 -14.69
N GLN A 128 -17.77 10.40 -14.30
CA GLN A 128 -19.13 10.90 -14.20
C GLN A 128 -19.85 10.90 -15.57
N ALA A 129 -19.14 11.16 -16.66
CA ALA A 129 -19.66 11.03 -18.02
C ALA A 129 -19.99 9.57 -18.39
N ALA A 130 -19.17 8.61 -17.96
CA ALA A 130 -19.50 7.20 -18.12
C ALA A 130 -20.77 6.83 -17.34
N TYR A 131 -20.95 7.36 -16.12
CA TYR A 131 -22.20 7.22 -15.36
C TYR A 131 -23.39 7.89 -16.04
N LEU A 132 -23.20 9.05 -16.69
CA LEU A 132 -24.24 9.70 -17.49
C LEU A 132 -24.71 8.81 -18.63
N ILE A 133 -23.78 8.14 -19.32
CA ILE A 133 -24.10 7.19 -20.40
C ILE A 133 -24.91 6.00 -19.86
N VAL A 134 -24.49 5.42 -18.74
CA VAL A 134 -25.19 4.29 -18.12
C VAL A 134 -26.58 4.70 -17.61
N ALA A 135 -26.71 5.89 -17.02
CA ALA A 135 -27.99 6.45 -16.57
C ALA A 135 -28.97 6.67 -17.73
N CYS A 136 -28.49 7.19 -18.87
CA CYS A 136 -29.32 7.32 -20.07
C CYS A 136 -29.86 5.95 -20.53
N ARG A 137 -28.99 4.94 -20.61
CA ARG A 137 -29.36 3.57 -21.02
C ARG A 137 -30.34 2.91 -20.06
N ALA A 138 -30.14 3.10 -18.76
CA ALA A 138 -31.04 2.60 -17.73
C ALA A 138 -32.47 3.16 -17.87
N LEU A 139 -32.61 4.36 -18.45
CA LEU A 139 -33.89 5.00 -18.73
C LEU A 139 -34.37 4.82 -20.18
N GLY A 140 -33.77 3.88 -20.92
CA GLY A 140 -34.17 3.51 -22.29
C GLY A 140 -33.69 4.46 -23.39
N LEU A 141 -32.74 5.34 -23.09
CA LEU A 141 -32.12 6.25 -24.06
C LEU A 141 -30.80 5.70 -24.58
N ASP A 142 -30.50 6.03 -25.84
CA ASP A 142 -29.24 5.75 -26.49
C ASP A 142 -28.29 6.95 -26.43
N THR A 143 -27.00 6.68 -26.58
CA THR A 143 -25.96 7.71 -26.49
C THR A 143 -24.94 7.65 -27.62
N GLY A 144 -24.41 8.82 -27.95
CA GLY A 144 -23.34 9.02 -28.93
C GLY A 144 -22.24 9.91 -28.36
N PRO A 145 -21.36 9.38 -27.47
CA PRO A 145 -20.24 10.15 -26.92
C PRO A 145 -19.18 10.45 -27.98
N MET A 146 -18.54 11.62 -27.87
CA MET A 146 -17.50 12.05 -28.80
C MET A 146 -16.49 13.00 -28.15
N SER A 147 -15.22 12.82 -28.51
CA SER A 147 -14.12 13.75 -28.20
C SER A 147 -13.67 14.59 -29.41
N GLY A 148 -14.18 14.28 -30.61
CA GLY A 148 -13.83 14.98 -31.85
C GLY A 148 -14.61 16.29 -32.02
N PHE A 149 -14.21 17.33 -31.30
CA PHE A 149 -14.73 18.70 -31.40
C PHE A 149 -13.64 19.69 -30.97
N ASP A 150 -13.81 20.96 -31.31
CA ASP A 150 -12.93 22.03 -30.84
C ASP A 150 -13.34 22.44 -29.42
N ARG A 151 -12.51 22.06 -28.44
CA ARG A 151 -12.74 22.36 -27.03
C ARG A 151 -12.69 23.85 -26.73
N GLN A 152 -11.76 24.59 -27.35
CA GLN A 152 -11.61 26.01 -27.09
C GLN A 152 -12.86 26.76 -27.56
N HIS A 153 -13.36 26.45 -28.76
CA HIS A 153 -14.60 27.05 -29.24
C HIS A 153 -15.82 26.73 -28.36
N VAL A 154 -15.92 25.50 -27.81
CA VAL A 154 -16.97 25.19 -26.82
C VAL A 154 -16.80 26.01 -25.55
N ASP A 155 -15.58 26.10 -25.04
CA ASP A 155 -15.29 26.80 -23.79
C ASP A 155 -15.58 28.30 -23.93
N ASP A 156 -15.19 28.91 -25.04
CA ASP A 156 -15.49 30.31 -25.34
C ASP A 156 -17.00 30.56 -25.52
N ALA A 157 -17.71 29.65 -26.18
CA ALA A 157 -19.13 29.84 -26.50
C ALA A 157 -20.08 29.52 -25.32
N PHE A 158 -19.67 28.67 -24.38
CA PHE A 158 -20.53 28.17 -23.31
C PHE A 158 -20.03 28.52 -21.90
N PHE A 159 -18.74 28.78 -21.73
CA PHE A 159 -18.08 28.86 -20.43
C PHE A 159 -17.16 30.09 -20.26
N ALA A 160 -17.20 31.05 -21.18
CA ALA A 160 -16.42 32.28 -21.07
C ALA A 160 -16.61 32.97 -19.71
N GLY A 161 -15.49 33.29 -19.05
CA GLY A 161 -15.47 33.92 -17.73
C GLY A 161 -15.81 32.99 -16.56
N SER A 162 -15.90 31.67 -16.79
CA SER A 162 -16.07 30.67 -15.73
C SER A 162 -14.83 29.80 -15.53
N THR A 163 -14.86 28.96 -14.51
CA THR A 163 -13.84 27.93 -14.22
C THR A 163 -14.06 26.63 -14.99
N LEU A 164 -15.08 26.58 -15.87
CA LEU A 164 -15.48 25.35 -16.54
C LEU A 164 -14.68 25.15 -17.82
N LYS A 165 -14.22 23.91 -18.02
CA LYS A 165 -13.60 23.46 -19.28
C LYS A 165 -14.34 22.23 -19.81
N SER A 166 -14.56 22.17 -21.11
CA SER A 166 -15.19 21.03 -21.76
C SER A 166 -14.32 19.77 -21.69
N ASN A 167 -14.94 18.61 -21.57
CA ASN A 167 -14.30 17.29 -21.62
C ASN A 167 -14.73 16.53 -22.87
N LEU A 168 -16.02 16.20 -22.95
CA LEU A 168 -16.61 15.50 -24.09
C LEU A 168 -18.05 15.96 -24.35
N LEU A 169 -18.54 15.66 -25.56
CA LEU A 169 -19.95 15.82 -25.92
C LEU A 169 -20.63 14.45 -25.92
N ILE A 170 -21.90 14.41 -25.55
CA ILE A 170 -22.72 13.19 -25.60
C ILE A 170 -24.06 13.54 -26.23
N ASN A 171 -24.32 12.99 -27.42
CA ASN A 171 -25.66 13.02 -27.99
C ASN A 171 -26.55 12.02 -27.25
N ILE A 172 -27.79 12.39 -26.94
CA ILE A 172 -28.73 11.60 -26.15
C ILE A 172 -30.09 11.66 -26.85
N GLY A 173 -30.74 10.49 -26.99
CA GLY A 173 -32.05 10.37 -27.60
C GLY A 173 -32.44 8.92 -27.82
N TYR A 174 -33.51 8.69 -28.58
CA TYR A 174 -33.91 7.35 -29.00
C TYR A 174 -33.21 7.00 -30.31
N GLY A 175 -32.35 6.00 -30.28
CA GLY A 175 -31.52 5.62 -31.41
C GLY A 175 -32.30 5.05 -32.58
N ASP A 176 -31.90 5.43 -33.79
CA ASP A 176 -32.36 4.80 -35.03
C ASP A 176 -31.52 3.54 -35.31
N SER A 177 -32.06 2.37 -34.99
CA SER A 177 -31.34 1.09 -35.15
C SER A 177 -30.98 0.76 -36.60
N SER A 178 -31.69 1.31 -37.60
CA SER A 178 -31.34 1.08 -39.01
C SER A 178 -30.06 1.79 -39.44
N LYS A 179 -29.59 2.76 -38.64
CA LYS A 179 -28.33 3.51 -38.84
C LYS A 179 -27.20 3.00 -37.95
N LEU A 180 -27.41 1.88 -37.26
CA LEU A 180 -26.46 1.34 -36.32
C LEU A 180 -25.42 0.48 -37.03
N PHE A 181 -24.15 0.80 -36.84
CA PHE A 181 -23.06 -0.05 -37.34
C PHE A 181 -22.99 -1.39 -36.60
N ALA A 182 -22.42 -2.41 -37.22
CA ALA A 182 -22.07 -3.67 -36.54
C ALA A 182 -21.12 -3.42 -35.35
N ARG A 183 -21.10 -4.33 -34.36
CA ARG A 183 -20.28 -4.17 -33.15
C ARG A 183 -18.80 -4.27 -33.51
N LEU A 184 -18.06 -3.20 -33.20
CA LEU A 184 -16.60 -3.17 -33.37
C LEU A 184 -15.93 -4.09 -32.35
N PRO A 185 -14.73 -4.64 -32.66
CA PRO A 185 -13.98 -5.51 -31.76
C PRO A 185 -13.63 -4.82 -30.43
N ARG A 186 -13.29 -5.64 -29.42
CA ARG A 186 -12.68 -5.21 -28.16
C ARG A 186 -11.39 -6.00 -27.99
N LEU A 187 -10.42 -5.40 -27.31
CA LEU A 187 -9.24 -6.13 -26.85
C LEU A 187 -9.69 -7.35 -26.04
N SER A 188 -8.94 -8.44 -26.17
CA SER A 188 -9.08 -9.60 -25.29
C SER A 188 -8.74 -9.23 -23.85
N PHE A 189 -9.10 -10.11 -22.91
CA PHE A 189 -8.75 -9.90 -21.50
C PHE A 189 -7.23 -9.79 -21.35
N GLU A 190 -6.47 -10.64 -22.04
CA GLU A 190 -5.02 -10.73 -21.98
C GLU A 190 -4.30 -9.48 -22.52
N GLU A 191 -4.92 -8.78 -23.47
CA GLU A 191 -4.37 -7.53 -24.03
C GLU A 191 -4.69 -6.30 -23.16
N ALA A 192 -5.84 -6.28 -22.51
CA ALA A 192 -6.35 -5.08 -21.80
C ALA A 192 -6.21 -5.15 -20.27
N ALA A 193 -6.12 -6.35 -19.70
CA ALA A 193 -6.18 -6.57 -18.27
C ALA A 193 -5.18 -7.64 -17.83
N GLY A 194 -4.79 -7.55 -16.56
CA GLY A 194 -4.02 -8.59 -15.88
C GLY A 194 -4.47 -8.67 -14.44
N CYS A 195 -4.48 -9.87 -13.88
CA CYS A 195 -4.50 -10.00 -12.43
C CYS A 195 -3.10 -9.68 -11.93
N CYS A 196 -2.98 -8.83 -10.91
CA CYS A 196 -1.76 -8.73 -10.13
C CYS A 196 -1.49 -10.13 -9.57
N LYS A 197 -0.62 -10.88 -10.23
CA LYS A 197 -0.03 -12.09 -9.64
C LYS A 197 0.84 -11.57 -8.51
N GLU A 198 0.71 -12.14 -7.31
CA GLU A 198 1.71 -11.92 -6.26
C GLU A 198 3.08 -12.08 -6.92
N GLN A 199 3.88 -11.02 -6.90
CA GLN A 199 5.27 -11.15 -7.27
C GLN A 199 5.87 -12.09 -6.23
N THR A 200 6.07 -13.36 -6.60
CA THR A 200 7.05 -14.20 -5.93
C THR A 200 8.39 -13.50 -6.15
N MET A 201 8.76 -12.59 -5.24
CA MET A 201 10.16 -12.34 -4.97
C MET A 201 10.82 -13.72 -4.85
N ASN A 202 11.95 -13.93 -5.52
CA ASN A 202 12.79 -15.09 -5.23
C ASN A 202 13.20 -15.00 -3.76
N ILE A 203 12.39 -15.57 -2.88
CA ILE A 203 12.69 -15.70 -1.46
C ILE A 203 13.81 -16.73 -1.41
N VAL A 204 15.00 -16.29 -0.99
CA VAL A 204 16.09 -17.19 -0.62
C VAL A 204 15.52 -18.17 0.39
N ASP A 205 15.53 -19.46 0.06
CA ASP A 205 14.96 -20.46 0.95
C ASP A 205 15.75 -20.53 2.27
N GLN A 206 15.09 -21.06 3.30
CA GLN A 206 15.62 -21.08 4.65
C GLN A 206 16.98 -21.81 4.74
N GLN A 207 17.19 -22.86 3.94
CA GLN A 207 18.42 -23.63 3.99
C GLN A 207 19.55 -22.84 3.34
N THR A 208 19.32 -22.25 2.16
CA THR A 208 20.30 -21.36 1.50
C THR A 208 20.72 -20.21 2.41
N PHE A 209 19.77 -19.58 3.12
CA PHE A 209 20.09 -18.54 4.11
C PHE A 209 20.97 -19.09 5.24
N ARG A 210 20.63 -20.24 5.82
CA ARG A 210 21.40 -20.85 6.92
C ARG A 210 22.81 -21.28 6.49
N ASP A 211 22.96 -21.78 5.27
CA ASP A 211 24.27 -22.15 4.70
C ASP A 211 25.14 -20.91 4.53
N ALA A 212 24.61 -19.82 3.98
CA ALA A 212 25.33 -18.55 3.86
C ALA A 212 25.70 -17.98 5.24
N MET A 213 24.78 -18.01 6.21
CA MET A 213 25.03 -17.52 7.56
C MET A 213 26.07 -18.35 8.33
N SER A 214 26.23 -19.66 8.05
CA SER A 214 27.29 -20.44 8.69
C SER A 214 28.70 -19.97 8.31
N CYS A 215 28.86 -19.30 7.16
CA CYS A 215 30.13 -18.70 6.75
C CYS A 215 30.42 -17.36 7.43
N MET A 216 29.50 -16.81 8.23
CA MET A 216 29.75 -15.60 9.01
C MET A 216 30.33 -15.98 10.37
N GLY A 217 31.64 -15.78 10.53
CA GLY A 217 32.32 -16.00 11.81
C GLY A 217 31.76 -15.08 12.89
N ALA A 218 31.33 -15.65 14.01
CA ALA A 218 30.74 -14.91 15.12
C ALA A 218 31.30 -15.39 16.46
N ALA A 219 31.44 -14.49 17.43
CA ALA A 219 31.77 -14.88 18.80
C ALA A 219 30.66 -15.77 19.38
N VAL A 220 31.05 -16.74 20.19
CA VAL A 220 30.09 -17.57 20.94
C VAL A 220 29.76 -16.88 22.25
N ASN A 221 28.48 -16.66 22.53
CA ASN A 221 28.03 -15.99 23.75
C ASN A 221 27.01 -16.87 24.48
N ILE A 222 27.03 -16.83 25.80
CA ILE A 222 25.92 -17.28 26.64
C ILE A 222 25.22 -16.05 27.21
N ILE A 223 23.95 -15.91 26.85
CA ILE A 223 23.07 -14.84 27.32
C ILE A 223 22.33 -15.37 28.55
N THR A 224 22.41 -14.66 29.65
CA THR A 224 21.77 -15.02 30.92
C THR A 224 20.86 -13.91 31.41
N THR A 225 19.86 -14.25 32.22
CA THR A 225 19.01 -13.32 32.94
C THR A 225 18.59 -13.96 34.26
N ASP A 226 18.38 -13.13 35.28
CA ASP A 226 17.78 -13.53 36.55
C ASP A 226 16.97 -12.35 37.12
N GLY A 227 15.75 -12.63 37.56
CA GLY A 227 14.76 -11.60 37.85
C GLY A 227 13.38 -12.18 38.22
N PRO A 228 12.32 -11.36 38.20
CA PRO A 228 10.98 -11.77 38.65
C PRO A 228 10.40 -12.99 37.92
N ALA A 229 10.74 -13.17 36.63
CA ALA A 229 10.33 -14.31 35.82
C ALA A 229 11.24 -15.55 36.00
N GLY A 230 12.20 -15.46 36.89
CA GLY A 230 13.19 -16.50 37.19
C GLY A 230 14.45 -16.40 36.35
N ARG A 231 15.30 -17.41 36.52
CA ARG A 231 16.62 -17.50 35.90
C ARG A 231 16.59 -18.28 34.60
N ALA A 232 17.14 -17.71 33.53
CA ALA A 232 17.22 -18.36 32.23
C ALA A 232 18.51 -18.00 31.47
N GLY A 233 18.89 -18.85 30.52
CA GLY A 233 19.96 -18.52 29.59
C GLY A 233 20.00 -19.40 28.34
N PHE A 234 20.65 -18.89 27.30
CA PHE A 234 20.80 -19.55 26.01
C PHE A 234 22.11 -19.15 25.31
N THR A 235 22.56 -20.00 24.40
CA THR A 235 23.72 -19.70 23.53
C THR A 235 23.28 -18.85 22.35
N ALA A 236 24.01 -17.79 22.04
CA ALA A 236 23.76 -16.90 20.93
C ALA A 236 25.04 -16.54 20.15
N SER A 237 24.96 -16.59 18.83
CA SER A 237 25.96 -16.01 17.92
C SER A 237 25.51 -14.66 17.35
N ALA A 238 24.21 -14.36 17.36
CA ALA A 238 23.63 -13.11 16.89
C ALA A 238 23.72 -12.02 17.97
N VAL A 239 24.95 -11.55 18.20
CA VAL A 239 25.30 -10.46 19.13
C VAL A 239 26.22 -9.49 18.40
N CYS A 240 25.94 -8.19 18.49
CA CYS A 240 26.73 -7.15 17.82
C CYS A 240 26.73 -5.84 18.61
N SER A 241 27.81 -5.06 18.55
CA SER A 241 27.84 -3.68 19.07
C SER A 241 26.93 -2.77 18.24
N VAL A 242 26.21 -1.86 18.88
CA VAL A 242 25.33 -0.89 18.22
C VAL A 242 25.92 0.51 18.26
N THR A 243 26.33 0.99 19.44
CA THR A 243 26.89 2.34 19.63
C THR A 243 27.70 2.38 20.93
N ASP A 244 28.65 3.31 21.03
CA ASP A 244 29.40 3.61 22.25
C ASP A 244 28.80 4.77 23.07
N THR A 245 27.78 5.45 22.53
CA THR A 245 27.17 6.63 23.15
C THR A 245 25.62 6.57 23.05
N PRO A 246 24.91 6.09 24.09
CA PRO A 246 25.44 5.36 25.25
C PRO A 246 25.88 3.93 24.86
N PRO A 247 26.82 3.30 25.60
CA PRO A 247 27.30 1.96 25.29
C PRO A 247 26.16 0.94 25.16
N THR A 248 25.98 0.41 23.95
CA THR A 248 24.84 -0.45 23.60
C THR A 248 25.27 -1.58 22.66
N LEU A 249 24.79 -2.79 22.93
CA LEU A 249 24.87 -3.95 22.04
C LEU A 249 23.46 -4.47 21.70
N LEU A 250 23.35 -5.34 20.70
CA LEU A 250 22.12 -6.05 20.39
C LEU A 250 22.26 -7.56 20.60
N VAL A 251 21.14 -8.20 20.91
CA VAL A 251 20.97 -9.66 20.96
C VAL A 251 19.70 -10.03 20.21
N CYS A 252 19.78 -10.96 19.25
CA CYS A 252 18.59 -11.48 18.57
C CYS A 252 18.07 -12.75 19.28
N LEU A 253 16.81 -12.74 19.69
CA LEU A 253 16.17 -13.87 20.36
C LEU A 253 14.93 -14.33 19.59
N ASN A 254 14.84 -15.62 19.30
CA ASN A 254 13.69 -16.21 18.64
C ASN A 254 12.50 -16.23 19.62
N ARG A 255 11.34 -15.69 19.20
CA ARG A 255 10.12 -15.64 20.03
C ARG A 255 9.56 -17.02 20.37
N GLY A 256 9.86 -18.03 19.56
CA GLY A 256 9.52 -19.43 19.83
C GLY A 256 10.46 -20.14 20.80
N ALA A 257 11.55 -19.51 21.24
CA ALA A 257 12.44 -20.10 22.23
C ALA A 257 11.77 -20.11 23.61
N SER A 258 11.92 -21.22 24.36
CA SER A 258 11.31 -21.38 25.69
C SER A 258 11.76 -20.33 26.72
N VAL A 259 12.92 -19.71 26.49
CA VAL A 259 13.48 -18.67 27.37
C VAL A 259 12.93 -17.27 27.06
N TRP A 260 12.32 -17.04 25.89
CA TRP A 260 11.86 -15.72 25.47
C TRP A 260 10.95 -15.02 26.49
N PRO A 261 9.94 -15.69 27.09
CA PRO A 261 9.07 -15.03 28.07
C PRO A 261 9.85 -14.47 29.28
N VAL A 262 10.85 -15.22 29.75
CA VAL A 262 11.68 -14.84 30.90
C VAL A 262 12.51 -13.58 30.60
N PHE A 263 13.14 -13.53 29.44
CA PHE A 263 13.91 -12.34 29.02
C PHE A 263 13.01 -11.12 28.79
N ASN A 264 11.82 -11.33 28.21
CA ASN A 264 10.86 -10.26 27.96
C ASN A 264 10.35 -9.64 29.27
N GLU A 265 10.14 -10.44 30.30
CA GLU A 265 9.66 -9.98 31.61
C GLU A 265 10.79 -9.42 32.50
N ASN A 266 11.96 -10.06 32.57
CA ASN A 266 13.07 -9.59 33.43
C ASN A 266 13.66 -8.25 32.98
N ARG A 267 13.69 -7.96 31.67
CA ARG A 267 14.23 -6.72 31.07
C ARG A 267 15.71 -6.42 31.37
N THR A 268 16.43 -7.36 31.98
CA THR A 268 17.87 -7.32 32.22
C THR A 268 18.49 -8.60 31.69
N LEU A 269 19.73 -8.51 31.20
CA LEU A 269 20.49 -9.67 30.75
C LEU A 269 22.00 -9.43 30.90
N CYS A 270 22.77 -10.52 30.95
CA CYS A 270 24.20 -10.48 30.77
C CYS A 270 24.63 -11.25 29.52
N VAL A 271 25.49 -10.63 28.70
CA VAL A 271 26.14 -11.27 27.55
C VAL A 271 27.52 -11.74 27.98
N ASN A 272 27.70 -13.06 28.11
CA ASN A 272 28.97 -13.69 28.46
C ASN A 272 29.64 -14.24 27.20
N THR A 273 30.66 -13.56 26.69
CA THR A 273 31.41 -14.02 25.53
C THR A 273 32.39 -15.11 25.94
N LEU A 274 32.36 -16.27 25.29
CA LEU A 274 33.07 -17.46 25.72
C LEU A 274 34.54 -17.50 25.28
N SER A 275 35.33 -18.18 26.09
CA SER A 275 36.70 -18.58 25.81
C SER A 275 36.79 -19.97 25.16
N ALA A 276 37.93 -20.23 24.50
CA ALA A 276 38.21 -21.57 23.98
C ALA A 276 38.17 -22.62 25.11
N GLY A 277 37.65 -23.81 24.82
CA GLY A 277 37.41 -24.86 25.83
C GLY A 277 36.02 -24.83 26.46
N GLN A 278 35.21 -23.80 26.19
CA GLN A 278 33.83 -23.69 26.69
C GLN A 278 32.77 -24.17 25.67
N GLU A 279 33.17 -24.93 24.65
CA GLU A 279 32.28 -25.58 23.69
C GLU A 279 31.25 -26.49 24.40
N PRO A 280 31.62 -27.30 25.42
CA PRO A 280 30.65 -28.10 26.16
C PRO A 280 29.56 -27.23 26.82
N LEU A 281 29.94 -26.09 27.40
CA LEU A 281 29.00 -25.18 28.05
C LEU A 281 28.06 -24.52 27.02
N SER A 282 28.62 -24.05 25.90
CA SER A 282 27.84 -23.55 24.76
C SER A 282 26.80 -24.55 24.27
N ASN A 283 27.17 -25.84 24.16
CA ASN A 283 26.25 -26.89 23.74
C ASN A 283 25.12 -27.14 24.74
N LEU A 284 25.39 -27.04 26.05
CA LEU A 284 24.35 -27.17 27.09
C LEU A 284 23.32 -26.04 26.99
N PHE A 285 23.78 -24.80 26.80
CA PHE A 285 22.91 -23.63 26.70
C PHE A 285 22.20 -23.49 25.34
N GLY A 286 22.76 -24.06 24.26
CA GLY A 286 22.12 -24.15 22.94
C GLY A 286 21.17 -25.34 22.76
N GLY A 287 21.27 -26.36 23.63
CA GLY A 287 20.53 -27.61 23.54
C GLY A 287 19.20 -27.64 24.30
N LYS A 288 18.70 -28.85 24.54
CA LYS A 288 17.45 -29.13 25.27
C LYS A 288 17.65 -29.44 26.76
N THR A 289 18.84 -29.18 27.30
CA THR A 289 19.19 -29.43 28.70
C THR A 289 18.29 -28.61 29.64
N PRO A 290 17.78 -29.15 30.76
CA PRO A 290 17.04 -28.39 31.77
C PRO A 290 17.84 -27.20 32.31
N MET A 291 17.17 -26.09 32.62
CA MET A 291 17.83 -24.83 32.99
C MET A 291 18.74 -24.98 34.22
N GLU A 292 18.29 -25.71 35.24
CA GLU A 292 19.07 -26.00 36.45
C GLU A 292 20.42 -26.66 36.14
N HIS A 293 20.44 -27.64 35.24
CA HIS A 293 21.65 -28.36 34.84
C HIS A 293 22.59 -27.49 34.01
N ARG A 294 22.05 -26.55 33.22
CA ARG A 294 22.88 -25.58 32.47
C ARG A 294 23.67 -24.71 33.44
N PHE A 295 23.01 -24.14 34.44
CA PHE A 295 23.65 -23.27 35.42
C PHE A 295 24.56 -24.03 36.39
N ALA A 296 24.27 -25.29 36.71
CA ALA A 296 25.14 -26.12 37.55
C ALA A 296 26.48 -26.49 36.89
N ALA A 297 26.60 -26.37 35.56
CA ALA A 297 27.79 -26.77 34.81
C ALA A 297 28.93 -25.72 34.83
N ALA A 298 28.74 -24.57 35.47
CA ALA A 298 29.73 -23.50 35.55
C ALA A 298 29.60 -22.69 36.85
N ARG A 299 30.62 -21.88 37.15
CA ARG A 299 30.57 -20.91 38.25
C ARG A 299 30.11 -19.54 37.76
N TRP A 300 29.26 -18.90 38.55
CA TRP A 300 28.62 -17.64 38.22
C TRP A 300 28.76 -16.65 39.37
N GLN A 301 29.08 -15.42 39.04
CA GLN A 301 28.98 -14.28 39.95
C GLN A 301 27.71 -13.48 39.62
N THR A 302 27.21 -12.71 40.58
CA THR A 302 26.03 -11.86 40.38
C THR A 302 26.47 -10.49 39.86
N GLY A 303 25.94 -10.09 38.70
CA GLY A 303 26.18 -8.77 38.11
C GLY A 303 25.45 -7.63 38.84
N VAL A 304 25.70 -6.39 38.42
CA VAL A 304 25.04 -5.19 38.97
C VAL A 304 23.54 -5.18 38.71
N THR A 305 23.09 -5.82 37.63
CA THR A 305 21.66 -5.98 37.31
C THR A 305 21.00 -7.16 38.02
N GLY A 306 21.78 -7.98 38.74
CA GLY A 306 21.38 -9.29 39.27
C GLY A 306 21.60 -10.45 38.30
N CYS A 307 21.96 -10.18 37.03
CA CYS A 307 22.14 -11.25 36.05
C CYS A 307 23.38 -12.12 36.32
N PRO A 308 23.34 -13.44 36.05
CA PRO A 308 24.48 -14.33 36.24
C PRO A 308 25.61 -14.03 35.25
N GLN A 309 26.78 -13.65 35.76
CA GLN A 309 27.99 -13.44 34.98
C GLN A 309 28.90 -14.67 35.11
N LEU A 310 29.36 -15.21 33.99
CA LEU A 310 30.24 -16.38 33.96
C LEU A 310 31.65 -15.99 34.41
N GLU A 311 32.18 -16.65 35.43
CA GLU A 311 33.51 -16.32 36.00
C GLU A 311 34.67 -16.56 35.04
N GLU A 312 34.49 -17.45 34.07
CA GLU A 312 35.52 -17.88 33.13
C GLU A 312 35.25 -17.38 31.70
N ALA A 313 34.33 -16.42 31.52
CA ALA A 313 34.09 -15.79 30.22
C ALA A 313 35.33 -15.00 29.75
N LEU A 314 35.45 -14.72 28.45
CA LEU A 314 36.42 -13.75 27.94
C LEU A 314 36.07 -12.32 28.39
N VAL A 315 34.79 -11.99 28.27
CA VAL A 315 34.21 -10.71 28.70
C VAL A 315 32.72 -10.90 28.97
N SER A 316 32.21 -10.19 29.97
CA SER A 316 30.81 -10.18 30.37
C SER A 316 30.28 -8.75 30.34
N PHE A 317 29.19 -8.54 29.60
CA PHE A 317 28.49 -7.25 29.52
C PHE A 317 27.17 -7.38 30.27
N ASP A 318 27.03 -6.64 31.37
CA ASP A 318 25.80 -6.61 32.15
C ASP A 318 24.91 -5.48 31.67
N CYS A 319 23.65 -5.79 31.34
CA CYS A 319 22.84 -4.91 30.50
C CYS A 319 21.38 -4.82 30.93
N ARG A 320 20.77 -3.69 30.57
CA ARG A 320 19.32 -3.48 30.58
C ARG A 320 18.78 -3.39 29.17
N ILE A 321 17.65 -4.05 28.91
CA ILE A 321 16.97 -4.01 27.61
C ILE A 321 16.24 -2.67 27.48
N SER A 322 16.82 -1.75 26.70
CA SER A 322 16.28 -0.40 26.48
C SER A 322 15.20 -0.38 25.39
N GLN A 323 15.31 -1.24 24.37
CA GLN A 323 14.37 -1.31 23.26
C GLN A 323 14.24 -2.73 22.73
N VAL A 324 13.05 -3.07 22.24
CA VAL A 324 12.76 -4.34 21.56
C VAL A 324 12.13 -4.04 20.20
N VAL A 325 12.67 -4.63 19.14
CA VAL A 325 12.15 -4.49 17.77
C VAL A 325 11.89 -5.87 17.18
N SER A 326 10.65 -6.14 16.75
CA SER A 326 10.29 -7.42 16.16
C SER A 326 10.60 -7.46 14.66
N VAL A 327 11.33 -8.50 14.23
CA VAL A 327 11.65 -8.77 12.81
C VAL A 327 11.43 -10.25 12.52
N GLY A 328 10.43 -10.56 11.68
CA GLY A 328 10.08 -11.94 11.36
C GLY A 328 9.75 -12.76 12.62
N THR A 329 10.47 -13.85 12.86
CA THR A 329 10.28 -14.69 14.05
C THR A 329 11.11 -14.28 15.27
N HIS A 330 11.97 -13.25 15.14
CA HIS A 330 12.90 -12.84 16.19
C HIS A 330 12.56 -11.44 16.73
N ASP A 331 12.95 -11.22 17.98
CA ASP A 331 13.06 -9.89 18.56
C ASP A 331 14.53 -9.49 18.66
N ILE A 332 14.84 -8.27 18.24
CA ILE A 332 16.13 -7.61 18.43
C ILE A 332 16.04 -6.85 19.76
N LEU A 333 16.84 -7.29 20.73
CA LEU A 333 16.96 -6.69 22.05
C LEU A 333 18.13 -5.71 22.03
N PHE A 334 17.84 -4.41 22.12
CA PHE A 334 18.87 -3.39 22.31
C PHE A 334 19.17 -3.28 23.80
N CYS A 335 20.44 -3.48 24.15
CA CYS A 335 20.91 -3.71 25.49
C CYS A 335 21.90 -2.61 25.87
N ALA A 336 21.46 -1.66 26.70
CA ALA A 336 22.32 -0.64 27.28
C ALA A 336 23.21 -1.29 28.34
N ILE A 337 24.53 -1.08 28.23
CA ILE A 337 25.53 -1.72 29.09
C ILE A 337 25.65 -0.91 30.39
N GLU A 338 25.43 -1.57 31.53
CA GLU A 338 25.56 -0.98 32.87
C GLU A 338 26.92 -1.31 33.52
N ALA A 339 27.49 -2.48 33.23
CA ALA A 339 28.83 -2.86 33.70
C ALA A 339 29.53 -3.80 32.71
N ILE A 340 30.87 -3.79 32.72
CA ILE A 340 31.72 -4.68 31.91
C ILE A 340 32.73 -5.35 32.83
N HIS A 341 32.83 -6.68 32.73
CA HIS A 341 33.87 -7.46 33.39
C HIS A 341 34.73 -8.17 32.35
N ARG A 342 36.04 -7.99 32.39
CA ARG A 342 36.99 -8.63 31.47
C ARG A 342 37.88 -9.60 32.24
N HIS A 343 38.05 -10.81 31.73
CA HIS A 343 38.90 -11.80 32.37
C HIS A 343 40.25 -11.96 31.64
N ALA A 344 41.27 -12.44 32.36
CA ALA A 344 42.64 -12.58 31.86
C ALA A 344 42.87 -13.89 31.07
N THR A 345 41.98 -14.20 30.13
CA THR A 345 42.08 -15.39 29.26
C THR A 345 42.56 -15.00 27.86
N PRO A 346 43.57 -15.70 27.30
CA PRO A 346 44.16 -15.34 26.01
C PRO A 346 43.43 -15.96 24.81
N TYR A 347 42.43 -16.82 25.00
CA TYR A 347 41.76 -17.51 23.89
C TYR A 347 40.26 -17.22 23.85
N GLY A 348 39.77 -16.73 22.71
CA GLY A 348 38.35 -16.54 22.42
C GLY A 348 37.76 -17.69 21.62
N LEU A 349 36.45 -17.90 21.73
CA LEU A 349 35.72 -18.93 20.99
C LEU A 349 34.87 -18.32 19.87
N VAL A 350 35.04 -18.84 18.66
CA VAL A 350 34.29 -18.41 17.45
C VAL A 350 33.52 -19.57 16.85
N TRP A 351 32.30 -19.28 16.41
CA TRP A 351 31.48 -20.15 15.58
C TRP A 351 31.67 -19.78 14.11
N PHE A 352 32.18 -20.71 13.31
CA PHE A 352 32.37 -20.54 11.86
C PHE A 352 32.24 -21.88 11.16
N ASP A 353 31.50 -21.90 10.05
CA ASP A 353 31.19 -23.08 9.25
C ASP A 353 30.71 -24.27 10.09
N ARG A 354 29.73 -23.98 10.97
CA ARG A 354 29.09 -24.95 11.87
C ARG A 354 30.05 -25.65 12.85
N SER A 355 31.20 -25.05 13.07
CA SER A 355 32.26 -25.59 13.93
C SER A 355 32.76 -24.53 14.91
N TYR A 356 33.27 -25.00 16.04
CA TYR A 356 33.95 -24.15 17.01
C TYR A 356 35.42 -23.98 16.64
N HIS A 357 35.92 -22.76 16.74
CA HIS A 357 37.31 -22.39 16.46
C HIS A 357 37.86 -21.56 17.60
N ALA A 358 39.08 -21.88 18.04
CA ALA A 358 39.80 -21.10 19.03
C ALA A 358 40.59 -19.97 18.34
N LEU A 359 40.42 -18.74 18.81
CA LEU A 359 41.24 -17.60 18.40
C LEU A 359 42.20 -17.23 19.53
N MET A 360 43.48 -17.15 19.20
CA MET A 360 44.50 -16.66 20.12
C MET A 360 44.53 -15.13 20.08
N ARG A 361 44.39 -14.50 21.24
CA ARG A 361 44.65 -13.07 21.42
C ARG A 361 46.16 -12.86 21.29
N PRO A 362 46.64 -12.04 20.33
CA PRO A 362 48.05 -11.68 20.28
C PRO A 362 48.48 -11.08 21.62
N ALA A 363 49.69 -11.39 22.07
CA ALA A 363 50.28 -10.65 23.18
C ALA A 363 50.34 -9.17 22.77
N CYS A 364 49.80 -8.29 23.62
CA CYS A 364 49.85 -6.84 23.41
C CYS A 364 51.29 -6.34 23.42
#